data_AF-A0A9D6Z3Q8-F1
#
_entry.id   AF-A0A9D6Z3Q8-F1
#
_cell.length_a   1.000
_cell.length_b   1.000
_cell.length_c   1.000
_cell.angle_alpha   90.00
_cell.angle_beta   90.00
_cell.angle_gamma   90.00
#
_symmetry.space_group_name_H-M   'P 1'
#
loop_
_entity.id
_entity.type
_entity.pdbx_description
1 polymer ?
#
loop_
_entity_poly.entity_id
_entity_poly.type
_entity_poly.pdbx_seq_one_letter_code
_entity_poly.pdbx_strand_id
1 'polypeptide(L)' 'KALDEADVVIFAVRHKQFMDLDPAKVVEAAGGPLAVIDCFGILDDEKIRQYFELGCEVKGLGRGHINRLKKLYKKPR' A
#
# COMPACT_ATOMS: atom_id res chain seq x y z
N LYS A 1 17.59 7.37 -2.35
CA LYS A 1 16.93 6.35 -3.22
C LYS A 1 15.50 6.83 -3.52
N ALA A 2 14.75 6.21 -4.45
CA ALA A 2 13.41 6.72 -4.83
C ALA A 2 12.32 6.65 -3.73
N LEU A 3 12.46 5.73 -2.77
CA LEU A 3 11.53 5.56 -1.64
C LEU A 3 12.06 6.11 -0.32
N ASP A 4 13.33 6.48 -0.25
CA ASP A 4 14.02 6.87 0.99
C ASP A 4 13.29 8.03 1.67
N GLU A 5 12.84 7.84 2.91
CA GLU A 5 12.06 8.82 3.70
C GLU A 5 10.75 9.28 3.03
N ALA A 6 10.21 8.50 2.09
CA ALA A 6 8.98 8.87 1.38
C ALA A 6 7.73 8.71 2.27
N ASP A 7 6.94 9.78 2.40
CA ASP A 7 5.64 9.74 3.07
C ASP A 7 4.57 8.97 2.30
N VAL A 8 4.72 8.88 0.96
CA VAL A 8 3.70 8.35 0.05
C VAL A 8 4.34 7.62 -1.13
N VAL A 9 3.76 6.48 -1.52
CA VAL A 9 4.01 5.80 -2.79
C VAL A 9 2.73 5.75 -3.63
N ILE A 10 2.86 6.05 -4.92
CA ILE A 10 1.74 6.04 -5.87
C ILE A 10 2.00 5.05 -6.99
N PHE A 11 1.16 4.03 -7.08
CA PHE A 11 1.11 3.12 -8.22
C PHE A 11 0.27 3.72 -9.34
N ALA A 12 0.91 4.60 -10.10
CA ALA A 12 0.27 5.40 -11.15
C ALA A 12 0.14 4.66 -12.50
N VAL A 13 0.63 3.44 -12.63
CA VAL A 13 0.60 2.64 -13.86
C VAL A 13 0.64 1.14 -13.54
N ARG A 14 0.15 0.31 -14.45
CA ARG A 14 0.10 -1.16 -14.31
C ARG A 14 1.36 -1.85 -14.85
N HIS A 15 2.52 -1.61 -14.25
CA HIS A 15 3.73 -2.36 -14.59
C HIS A 15 3.85 -3.66 -13.80
N LYS A 16 4.32 -4.73 -14.48
CA LYS A 16 4.54 -6.04 -13.85
C LYS A 16 5.44 -5.96 -12.62
N GLN A 17 6.51 -5.17 -12.70
CA GLN A 17 7.44 -4.96 -11.60
C GLN A 17 6.75 -4.42 -10.33
N PHE A 18 5.71 -3.58 -10.46
CA PHE A 18 4.96 -3.06 -9.31
C PHE A 18 3.93 -4.04 -8.76
N MET A 19 3.36 -4.88 -9.63
CA MET A 19 2.45 -5.96 -9.21
C MET A 19 3.17 -7.01 -8.37
N ASP A 20 4.46 -7.22 -8.62
CA ASP A 20 5.30 -8.20 -7.95
C ASP A 20 6.05 -7.61 -6.73
N LEU A 21 5.84 -6.33 -6.38
CA LEU A 21 6.45 -5.73 -5.20
C LEU A 21 5.88 -6.32 -3.91
N ASP A 22 6.81 -6.67 -3.02
CA ASP A 22 6.53 -7.09 -1.66
C ASP A 22 6.26 -5.85 -0.77
N PRO A 23 5.07 -5.74 -0.14
CA PRO A 23 4.74 -4.65 0.76
C PRO A 23 5.77 -4.40 1.86
N ALA A 24 6.37 -5.45 2.45
CA ALA A 24 7.36 -5.30 3.52
C ALA A 24 8.63 -4.61 3.02
N LYS A 25 9.10 -4.96 1.82
CA LYS A 25 10.27 -4.34 1.19
C LYS A 25 10.03 -2.88 0.83
N VAL A 26 8.80 -2.53 0.42
CA VAL A 26 8.44 -1.14 0.14
C VAL A 26 8.49 -0.29 1.41
N VAL A 27 7.93 -0.79 2.52
CA VAL A 27 7.94 -0.11 3.82
C VAL A 27 9.36 0.01 4.39
N GLU A 28 10.16 -1.06 4.29
CA GLU A 28 11.58 -1.04 4.68
C GLU A 28 12.37 -0.02 3.87
N ALA A 29 12.19 0.00 2.54
CA ALA A 29 12.87 0.95 1.66
C ALA A 29 12.46 2.41 1.92
N ALA A 30 11.27 2.63 2.49
CA ALA A 30 10.79 3.95 2.89
C ALA A 30 11.23 4.37 4.30
N GLY A 31 11.82 3.47 5.09
CA GLY A 31 12.21 3.72 6.47
C GLY A 31 11.05 3.71 7.47
N GLY A 32 9.83 3.37 7.02
CA GLY A 32 8.66 3.30 7.89
C GLY A 32 7.32 3.24 7.15
N PRO A 33 6.20 3.17 7.89
CA PRO A 33 4.87 3.11 7.31
C PRO A 33 4.53 4.39 6.53
N LEU A 34 4.04 4.21 5.30
CA LEU A 34 3.73 5.28 4.36
C LEU A 34 2.27 5.20 3.87
N ALA A 35 1.80 6.23 3.16
CA ALA A 35 0.54 6.14 2.43
C ALA A 35 0.76 5.45 1.07
N VAL A 36 -0.12 4.52 0.71
CA VAL A 36 -0.07 3.73 -0.53
C VAL A 36 -1.29 4.06 -1.37
N ILE A 37 -1.08 4.62 -2.56
CA ILE A 37 -2.15 5.02 -3.48
C ILE A 37 -2.13 4.12 -4.72
N ASP A 38 -3.22 3.41 -4.96
CA ASP A 38 -3.41 2.55 -6.13
C ASP A 38 -4.38 3.18 -7.13
N CYS A 39 -3.83 3.72 -8.23
CA CYS A 39 -4.62 4.35 -9.28
C CYS A 39 -5.14 3.35 -10.33
N PHE A 40 -4.58 2.13 -10.39
CA PHE A 40 -4.84 1.16 -11.46
C PHE A 40 -5.40 -0.18 -10.98
N GLY A 41 -5.72 -0.30 -9.69
CA GLY A 41 -6.26 -1.52 -9.09
C GLY A 41 -5.25 -2.67 -9.13
N ILE A 42 -3.96 -2.38 -8.96
CA ILE A 42 -2.88 -3.38 -9.00
C ILE A 42 -2.67 -4.09 -7.65
N LEU A 43 -3.19 -3.54 -6.56
CA LEU A 43 -3.15 -4.14 -5.24
C LEU A 43 -4.38 -5.01 -5.01
N ASP A 44 -4.14 -6.32 -4.94
CA ASP A 44 -5.10 -7.30 -4.45
C ASP A 44 -5.36 -7.15 -2.93
N ASP A 45 -6.40 -7.83 -2.46
CA ASP A 45 -6.84 -7.72 -1.05
C ASP A 45 -5.77 -8.21 -0.06
N GLU A 46 -4.90 -9.14 -0.48
CA GLU A 46 -3.81 -9.67 0.35
C GLU A 46 -2.69 -8.64 0.51
N LYS A 47 -2.27 -7.97 -0.56
CA LYS A 47 -1.31 -6.86 -0.46
C LYS A 47 -1.87 -5.70 0.35
N ILE A 48 -3.16 -5.36 0.16
CA ILE A 48 -3.83 -4.32 0.93
C ILE A 48 -3.83 -4.67 2.43
N ARG A 49 -4.14 -5.93 2.78
CA ARG A 49 -4.07 -6.44 4.15
C ARG A 49 -2.68 -6.27 4.74
N GLN A 50 -1.64 -6.72 4.04
CA GLN A 50 -0.25 -6.62 4.49
C GLN A 50 0.17 -5.16 4.75
N TYR A 51 -0.16 -4.24 3.84
CA TYR A 51 0.11 -2.82 4.07
C TYR A 51 -0.58 -2.28 5.34
N PHE A 52 -1.83 -2.68 5.61
CA PHE A 52 -2.51 -2.27 6.84
C PHE A 52 -1.86 -2.84 8.10
N GLU A 53 -1.41 -4.09 8.07
CA GLU A 53 -0.71 -4.73 9.19
C GLU A 53 0.66 -4.09 9.45
N LEU A 54 1.32 -3.61 8.39
CA LEU A 54 2.55 -2.81 8.47
C LEU A 54 2.31 -1.36 8.92
N GLY A 55 1.06 -0.97 9.21
CA GLY A 55 0.72 0.36 9.73
C GLY A 55 0.53 1.45 8.67
N CYS A 56 0.55 1.08 7.39
CA CYS A 56 0.33 1.99 6.27
C CYS A 56 -1.14 2.44 6.17
N GLU A 57 -1.39 3.43 5.33
CA GLU A 57 -2.74 3.77 4.88
C GLU A 57 -2.85 3.49 3.39
N VAL A 58 -3.89 2.75 2.97
CA VAL A 58 -4.10 2.42 1.56
C VAL A 58 -5.32 3.17 1.02
N LYS A 59 -5.22 3.74 -0.18
CA LYS A 59 -6.31 4.33 -0.95
C LYS A 59 -6.27 3.82 -2.38
N GLY A 60 -7.42 3.77 -3.05
CA GLY A 60 -7.47 3.43 -4.47
C GLY A 60 -8.75 3.91 -5.16
N LEU A 61 -8.64 4.20 -6.46
CA LEU A 61 -9.74 4.71 -7.27
C LEU A 61 -10.81 3.62 -7.48
N GLY A 62 -12.06 3.91 -7.14
CA GLY A 62 -13.17 2.95 -7.30
C GLY A 62 -13.11 1.73 -6.36
N ARG A 63 -12.22 1.74 -5.36
CA ARG A 63 -11.95 0.59 -4.46
C ARG A 63 -12.59 0.78 -3.07
N GLY A 64 -13.91 1.02 -3.01
CA GLY A 64 -14.62 1.30 -1.75
C GLY A 64 -14.48 0.23 -0.66
N HIS A 65 -14.24 -1.03 -1.04
CA HIS A 65 -14.00 -2.15 -0.11
C HIS A 65 -12.69 -2.01 0.69
N ILE A 66 -11.74 -1.17 0.26
CA ILE A 66 -10.51 -0.90 1.04
C ILE A 66 -10.86 -0.41 2.44
N ASN A 67 -11.93 0.37 2.61
CA ASN A 67 -12.36 0.83 3.93
C ASN A 67 -12.85 -0.31 4.82
N ARG A 68 -13.44 -1.36 4.23
CA ARG A 68 -13.82 -2.57 4.97
C ARG A 68 -12.57 -3.34 5.41
N LEU A 69 -11.60 -3.53 4.51
CA LEU A 69 -10.32 -4.18 4.83
C LEU A 69 -9.55 -3.41 5.92
N LYS A 70 -9.54 -2.08 5.86
CA LYS A 70 -8.94 -1.22 6.89
C LYS A 70 -9.48 -1.54 8.28
N LYS A 71 -10.81 -1.63 8.43
CA LYS A 71 -11.45 -1.94 9.72
C LYS A 71 -11.11 -3.32 10.25
N LEU A 72 -10.80 -4.28 9.37
CA LEU A 72 -10.45 -5.65 9.75
C LEU A 72 -8.98 -5.79 10.15
N TYR A 73 -8.09 -5.09 9.45
CA TYR A 73 -6.64 -5.39 9.52
C TYR A 73 -5.78 -4.26 10.07
N LYS A 74 -6.24 -3.01 10.02
CA LYS A 74 -5.48 -1.89 10.57
C LYS A 74 -5.76 -1.76 12.06
N LYS A 75 -4.74 -2.02 12.88
CA LYS A 75 -4.83 -1.78 14.33
C LYS A 75 -4.95 -0.27 14.61
N PRO A 76 -5.81 0.16 15.55
CA PRO A 76 -5.79 1.54 16.03
C PRO A 76 -4.42 1.87 16.63
N ARG A 77 -3.92 3.07 16.33
CA ARG A 77 -2.71 3.61 16.96
C ARG A 77 -3.05 4.18 18.33
#